data_AF-A0A7K1BVD7-F1
#
_entry.id   AF-A0A7K1BVD7-F1
#
_cell.length_a   1.000
_cell.length_b   1.000
_cell.length_c   1.000
_cell.angle_alpha   90.00
_cell.angle_beta   90.00
_cell.angle_gamma   90.00
#
_symmetry.space_group_name_H-M   'P 1'
#
loop_
_entity.id
_entity.type
_entity.pdbx_description
1 polymer ?
#
loop_
_entity_poly.entity_id
_entity_poly.type
_entity_poly.pdbx_seq_one_letter_code
_entity_poly.pdbx_strand_id
1 'polypeptide(L)'
;GGRTAVRWFELTGNDGKGLRIDLDKPLQVSATPYRANDLADTTHNIDMTPSGNVVVNIDAAHRGVGTASCGPDTLAKYLVGGGTYTFNWTVRSI
;
A
#
# COMPACT_ATOMS: atom_id res chain seq x y z
N GLY A 1 -3.89 -3.91 4.60
CA GLY A 1 -3.59 -2.89 5.62
C GLY A 1 -3.14 -1.58 4.99
N GLY A 2 -3.97 -1.00 4.12
CA GLY A 2 -3.67 0.32 3.55
C GLY A 2 -3.86 1.44 4.57
N ARG A 3 -2.99 2.44 4.53
CA ARG A 3 -3.08 3.69 5.28
C ARG A 3 -3.27 4.81 4.29
N THR A 4 -4.29 5.65 4.50
CA THR A 4 -4.60 6.78 3.62
C THR A 4 -4.10 8.09 4.21
N ALA A 5 -3.97 9.12 3.37
CA ALA A 5 -3.50 10.45 3.75
C ALA A 5 -2.12 10.46 4.45
N VAL A 6 -1.26 9.50 4.11
CA VAL A 6 0.09 9.38 4.65
C VAL A 6 0.97 10.48 4.07
N ARG A 7 1.64 11.25 4.92
CA ARG A 7 2.59 12.31 4.50
C ARG A 7 4.03 11.82 4.49
N TRP A 8 4.34 10.88 5.38
CA TRP A 8 5.64 10.24 5.51
C TRP A 8 5.47 8.93 6.28
N PHE A 9 6.44 8.03 6.16
CA PHE A 9 6.53 6.83 6.99
C PHE A 9 7.99 6.40 7.15
N GLU A 10 8.24 5.62 8.20
CA GLU A 10 9.57 5.08 8.52
C GLU A 10 9.48 3.55 8.61
N LEU A 11 10.54 2.89 8.16
CA LEU A 11 10.73 1.45 8.25
C LEU A 11 12.04 1.20 8.98
N THR A 12 11.95 0.71 10.21
CA THR A 12 13.11 0.52 11.10
C THR A 12 13.29 -0.94 11.47
N GLY A 13 14.55 -1.36 11.58
CA GLY A 13 14.92 -2.60 12.25
C GLY A 13 14.87 -2.46 13.78
N ASN A 14 15.11 -3.56 14.49
CA ASN A 14 15.18 -3.57 15.96
C ASN A 14 16.39 -2.80 16.51
N ASP A 15 17.39 -2.51 15.66
CA ASP A 15 18.56 -1.69 15.98
C ASP A 15 18.31 -0.18 15.80
N GLY A 16 17.08 0.20 15.45
CA GLY A 16 16.67 1.60 15.24
C GLY A 16 17.10 2.20 13.90
N LYS A 17 17.89 1.47 13.09
CA LYS A 17 18.29 1.92 11.75
C LYS A 17 17.18 1.64 10.75
N GLY A 18 17.08 2.47 9.73
CA GLY A 18 15.99 2.32 8.79
C GLY A 18 16.02 3.25 7.60
N LEU A 19 14.85 3.32 6.97
CA LEU A 19 14.54 4.24 5.89
C LEU A 19 13.38 5.13 6.31
N ARG A 20 13.50 6.42 5.99
CA ARG A 20 12.39 7.36 6.01
C ARG A 20 12.00 7.73 4.60
N ILE A 21 10.69 7.68 4.35
CA ILE A 21 10.08 8.08 3.10
C ILE A 21 9.18 9.28 3.36
N ASP A 22 9.41 10.39 2.67
CA ASP A 22 8.55 11.58 2.68
C ASP A 22 7.87 11.71 1.31
N LEU A 23 6.56 11.95 1.33
CA LEU A 23 5.71 12.02 0.14
C LEU A 23 5.44 13.49 -0.22
N ASP A 24 5.43 13.80 -1.51
CA ASP A 24 5.19 15.18 -2.00
C ASP A 24 3.76 15.69 -1.70
N LYS A 25 2.82 14.77 -1.51
CA LYS A 25 1.44 14.99 -1.08
C LYS A 25 0.95 13.78 -0.27
N PRO A 26 -0.19 13.88 0.44
CA PRO A 26 -0.76 12.73 1.12
C PRO A 26 -1.12 11.60 0.13
N LEU A 27 -0.57 10.39 0.33
CA LEU A 27 -0.81 9.21 -0.52
C LEU A 27 -1.33 8.01 0.28
N GLN A 28 -1.68 6.94 -0.45
CA GLN A 28 -2.00 5.64 0.11
C GLN A 28 -0.72 4.80 0.21
N VAL A 29 -0.48 4.21 1.39
CA VAL A 29 0.70 3.38 1.64
C VAL A 29 0.30 2.08 2.33
N SER A 30 1.00 1.00 2.01
CA SER A 30 0.95 -0.24 2.80
C SER A 30 2.34 -0.82 2.98
N ALA A 31 2.59 -1.46 4.12
CA ALA A 31 3.76 -2.28 4.38
C ALA A 31 3.31 -3.66 4.88
N THR A 32 3.81 -4.73 4.27
CA THR A 32 3.40 -6.12 4.53
C THR A 32 4.58 -7.06 4.27
N PRO A 33 4.68 -8.22 4.95
CA PRO A 33 5.71 -9.20 4.61
C PRO A 33 5.40 -10.01 3.33
N TYR A 34 4.22 -9.84 2.71
CA TYR A 34 3.72 -10.65 1.60
C TYR A 34 3.56 -9.86 0.31
N ARG A 35 3.80 -10.48 -0.85
CA ARG A 35 3.53 -9.84 -2.15
C ARG A 35 2.03 -9.83 -2.44
N ALA A 36 1.59 -8.89 -3.27
CA ALA A 36 0.18 -8.74 -3.62
C ALA A 36 -0.39 -9.99 -4.33
N ASN A 37 0.38 -10.62 -5.22
CA ASN A 37 -0.04 -11.83 -5.91
C ASN A 37 -0.22 -12.99 -4.91
N ASP A 38 0.73 -13.19 -4.00
CA ASP A 38 0.64 -14.25 -2.98
C ASP A 38 -0.61 -14.07 -2.11
N LEU A 39 -0.94 -12.82 -1.73
CA LEU A 39 -2.15 -12.48 -0.99
C LEU A 39 -3.45 -12.72 -1.77
N ALA A 40 -3.42 -12.59 -3.10
CA ALA A 40 -4.58 -12.78 -3.96
C ALA A 40 -4.84 -14.26 -4.29
N ASP A 41 -3.76 -15.02 -4.50
CA ASP A 41 -3.84 -16.41 -4.95
C ASP A 41 -4.01 -17.41 -3.78
N THR A 42 -3.60 -17.02 -2.57
CA THR A 42 -3.67 -17.88 -1.38
C THR A 42 -5.04 -17.81 -0.72
N THR A 43 -5.65 -18.97 -0.47
CA THR A 43 -7.02 -19.05 0.08
C THR A 43 -7.09 -19.09 1.61
N HIS A 44 -6.02 -19.55 2.27
CA HIS A 44 -5.94 -19.65 3.72
C HIS A 44 -4.65 -19.06 4.26
N ASN A 45 -4.72 -18.34 5.38
CA ASN A 45 -3.57 -17.68 5.98
C ASN A 45 -2.43 -18.64 6.35
N ILE A 46 -2.72 -19.88 6.71
CA ILE A 46 -1.71 -20.90 7.06
C ILE A 46 -0.82 -21.31 5.87
N ASP A 47 -1.31 -21.12 4.65
CA ASP A 47 -0.59 -21.47 3.43
C ASP A 47 0.29 -20.30 2.94
N MET A 48 0.22 -19.13 3.61
CA MET A 48 1.02 -17.97 3.26
C MET A 48 2.48 -18.14 3.68
N THR A 49 3.39 -17.85 2.75
CA THR A 49 4.82 -17.74 3.02
C THR A 49 5.28 -16.29 2.91
N PRO A 50 5.93 -15.72 3.95
CA PRO A 50 6.54 -14.38 3.86
C PRO A 50 7.55 -14.28 2.72
N SER A 51 7.62 -13.13 2.08
CA SER A 51 8.51 -12.88 0.95
C SER A 51 10.01 -12.75 1.32
N GLY A 52 10.33 -12.86 2.61
CA GLY A 52 11.66 -12.57 3.17
C GLY A 52 12.00 -11.08 3.25
N ASN A 53 11.13 -10.19 2.75
CA ASN A 53 11.30 -8.73 2.77
C ASN A 53 10.03 -8.03 3.27
N VAL A 54 10.15 -6.74 3.59
CA VAL A 54 8.98 -5.86 3.71
C VAL A 54 8.61 -5.37 2.31
N VAL A 55 7.42 -5.74 1.85
CA VAL A 55 6.82 -5.25 0.60
C VAL A 55 6.08 -3.95 0.90
N VAL A 56 6.50 -2.88 0.24
CA VAL A 56 5.96 -1.52 0.40
C VAL A 56 5.27 -1.12 -0.89
N ASN A 57 4.02 -0.65 -0.77
CA ASN A 57 3.31 0.00 -1.87
C ASN A 57 3.11 1.48 -1.53
N ILE A 58 3.46 2.37 -2.46
CA ILE A 58 3.20 3.81 -2.41
C ILE A 58 2.34 4.13 -3.63
N ASP A 59 1.03 4.25 -3.43
CA ASP A 59 0.09 4.32 -4.54
C ASP A 59 -0.26 5.79 -4.85
N ALA A 60 -0.14 6.18 -6.12
CA ALA A 60 -0.62 7.49 -6.60
C ALA A 60 -2.13 7.65 -6.39
N ALA A 61 -2.85 6.54 -6.59
CA ALA A 61 -4.28 6.42 -6.43
C ALA A 61 -4.62 4.95 -6.11
N HIS A 62 -5.63 4.73 -5.29
CA HIS A 62 -6.12 3.41 -4.91
C HIS A 62 -7.65 3.45 -4.92
N ARG A 63 -8.30 2.49 -5.59
CA ARG A 63 -9.76 2.47 -5.67
C ARG A 63 -10.42 2.22 -4.31
N GLY A 64 -11.64 2.69 -4.15
CA GLY A 64 -12.49 2.24 -3.05
C GLY A 64 -12.75 0.72 -3.12
N VAL A 65 -13.07 0.13 -1.97
CA VAL A 65 -13.40 -1.29 -1.84
C VAL A 65 -14.82 -1.61 -2.29
N GLY A 66 -15.76 -0.69 -2.07
CA GLY A 66 -17.19 -0.93 -2.32
C GLY A 66 -17.77 -2.05 -1.46
N THR A 67 -18.90 -2.62 -1.92
CA THR A 67 -19.62 -3.72 -1.24
C THR A 67 -20.10 -4.77 -2.25
N ALA A 68 -19.40 -4.91 -3.38
CA ALA A 68 -19.81 -5.75 -4.51
C ALA A 68 -19.84 -7.27 -4.23
N SER A 69 -19.47 -7.71 -3.03
CA SER A 69 -19.69 -9.09 -2.59
C SER A 69 -21.19 -9.42 -2.49
N CYS A 70 -22.02 -8.46 -2.04
CA CYS A 70 -23.47 -8.56 -2.00
C CYS A 70 -24.08 -7.15 -1.85
N GLY A 71 -23.91 -6.31 -2.87
CA GLY A 71 -24.27 -4.90 -2.81
C GLY A 71 -23.67 -4.10 -3.97
N PRO A 72 -23.74 -2.76 -3.91
CA PRO A 72 -23.20 -1.91 -4.95
C PRO A 72 -21.67 -1.97 -5.00
N ASP A 73 -21.12 -1.73 -6.19
CA ASP A 73 -19.70 -1.45 -6.37
C ASP A 73 -19.32 -0.09 -5.75
N THR A 74 -18.04 0.23 -5.84
CA THR A 74 -17.43 1.49 -5.45
C THR A 74 -18.12 2.68 -6.14
N LEU A 75 -18.52 3.69 -5.35
CA LEU A 75 -19.11 4.92 -5.88
C LEU A 75 -18.16 5.60 -6.87
N ALA A 76 -18.70 6.23 -7.91
CA ALA A 76 -17.93 6.83 -9.02
C ALA A 76 -16.78 7.75 -8.55
N LYS A 77 -16.98 8.55 -7.50
CA LYS A 77 -15.96 9.44 -6.93
C LYS A 77 -14.75 8.74 -6.27
N TYR A 78 -14.84 7.43 -6.05
CA TYR A 78 -13.78 6.61 -5.43
C TYR A 78 -13.18 5.59 -6.42
N LEU A 79 -13.56 5.67 -7.71
CA LEU A 79 -12.91 4.90 -8.75
C LEU A 79 -11.61 5.59 -9.19
N VAL A 80 -10.63 4.78 -9.60
CA VAL A 80 -9.42 5.28 -10.28
C VAL A 80 -9.70 5.21 -11.78
N GLY A 81 -9.78 6.37 -12.42
CA GLY A 81 -9.98 6.47 -13.86
C GLY A 81 -8.70 6.22 -14.65
N GLY A 82 -8.83 6.11 -15.98
CA GLY A 82 -7.68 6.20 -16.88
C GLY A 82 -7.13 7.63 -16.90
N GLY A 83 -5.82 7.76 -17.17
CA GLY A 83 -5.16 9.06 -17.25
C GLY A 83 -3.71 9.01 -16.77
N THR A 84 -3.07 10.18 -16.73
CA THR A 84 -1.71 10.32 -16.18
C THR A 84 -1.79 10.71 -14.72
N TYR A 85 -1.16 9.92 -13.86
CA TYR A 85 -1.00 10.20 -12.43
C TYR A 85 0.47 10.47 -12.15
N THR A 86 0.76 11.63 -11.54
CA THR A 86 2.12 12.00 -11.14
C THR A 86 2.18 12.13 -9.62
N PHE A 87 3.22 11.57 -9.03
CA PHE A 87 3.50 11.62 -7.61
C PHE A 87 5.02 11.43 -7.42
N ASN A 88 5.55 12.01 -6.37
CA ASN A 88 6.96 11.92 -6.03
C ASN A 88 7.10 11.55 -4.55
N TRP A 89 8.21 10.90 -4.26
CA TRP A 89 8.61 10.60 -2.90
C TRP A 89 10.12 10.68 -2.82
N THR A 90 10.62 10.95 -1.62
CA THR A 90 12.06 10.93 -1.33
C THR A 90 12.32 9.89 -0.27
N VAL A 91 13.51 9.28 -0.32
CA VAL A 91 13.95 8.29 0.67
C VAL A 91 15.30 8.71 1.23
N ARG A 92 15.48 8.54 2.53
CA ARG A 92 16.77 8.68 3.22
C ARG A 92 16.95 7.59 4.26
N SER A 93 18.21 7.26 4.56
CA SER A 93 18.53 6.46 5.73
C SER A 93 18.28 7.25 7.02
N ILE A 94 17.87 6.55 8.07
CA ILE A 94 17.75 7.05 9.44
C ILE A 94 18.40 6.08 10.43
#